data_AF-A0A6V8I600-F1
#
_entry.id   AF-A0A6V8I600-F1
#
_cell.length_a   1.000
_cell.length_b   1.000
_cell.length_c   1.000
_cell.angle_alpha   90.00
_cell.angle_beta   90.00
_cell.angle_gamma   90.00
#
_symmetry.space_group_name_H-M   'P 1'
#
loop_
_entity.id
_entity.type
_entity.pdbx_description
1 polymer ?
#
loop_
_entity_poly.entity_id
_entity_poly.type
_entity_poly.pdbx_seq_one_letter_code
_entity_poly.pdbx_strand_id
1 'polypeptide(L)'
;MGSLSDIYSRLPDSVDDLPPPPDNAAVVEADYKARHWVSPLKGPLKPGSDAHKKAIAAMFRETFNPYRPSVIDWPKLDPETLHRITSLPIWDIAVQTEGKARLRMAAYARLVTDPDIKDAISRNAWEENRHKEVLSKLVEAYDIKMAPEPPYVEPKDVEWAYLVTGFSECVDSFFAFGLFELAQRSGFFPPELIDTFEPVMQEECRHILLFANWLAWYRAVMPWWRRPFFEMKVWAVWAFLAYERMSLASSVDDKGEVHTQDNNFTVTGAKDIADIQLNLPDFMDLCLEEDERRFAGYDARLLRPTTAPAIARVIRDVGRGWQFVSGLVRANRR
;
A
#
# COMPACT_ATOMS: atom_id res chain seq x y z
N MET A 1 -27.50 21.02 2.19
CA MET A 1 -26.53 20.49 1.21
C MET A 1 -25.20 21.14 1.53
N GLY A 2 -24.29 20.41 2.18
CA GLY A 2 -22.95 20.92 2.46
C GLY A 2 -22.18 21.07 1.16
N SER A 3 -21.38 22.12 1.02
CA SER A 3 -20.54 22.28 -0.16
C SER A 3 -19.42 21.23 -0.15
N LEU A 4 -18.84 20.89 -1.30
CA LEU A 4 -17.67 19.98 -1.40
C LEU A 4 -16.53 20.37 -0.43
N SER A 5 -16.45 21.66 -0.07
CA SER A 5 -15.56 22.19 0.97
C SER A 5 -15.73 21.55 2.36
N ASP A 6 -16.95 21.13 2.69
CA ASP A 6 -17.29 20.63 4.02
C ASP A 6 -16.70 19.22 4.24
N ILE A 7 -16.60 18.40 3.18
CA ILE A 7 -15.85 17.12 3.17
C ILE A 7 -14.37 17.35 3.50
N TYR A 8 -13.81 18.48 3.06
CA TYR A 8 -12.41 18.81 3.34
C TYR A 8 -12.20 19.34 4.76
N SER A 9 -13.26 19.78 5.44
CA SER A 9 -13.19 20.40 6.77
C SER A 9 -13.23 19.40 7.94
N ARG A 10 -13.84 18.22 7.74
CA ARG A 10 -13.81 17.06 8.65
C ARG A 10 -13.91 15.76 7.84
N LEU A 11 -13.13 14.75 8.22
CA LEU A 11 -13.24 13.42 7.60
C LEU A 11 -14.58 12.78 7.98
N PRO A 12 -15.28 12.15 7.02
CA PRO A 12 -16.51 11.41 7.33
C PRO A 12 -16.21 10.19 8.20
N ASP A 13 -17.16 9.78 9.04
CA ASP A 13 -16.98 8.63 9.94
C ASP A 13 -17.22 7.29 9.21
N SER A 14 -18.06 7.29 8.17
CA SER A 14 -18.34 6.15 7.28
C SER A 14 -18.11 6.50 5.80
N VAL A 15 -17.85 5.46 4.99
CA VAL A 15 -17.81 5.56 3.52
C VAL A 15 -19.17 5.98 2.96
N ASP A 16 -20.26 5.56 3.60
CA ASP A 16 -21.63 5.89 3.18
C ASP A 16 -22.02 7.36 3.47
N ASP A 17 -21.20 8.07 4.27
CA ASP A 17 -21.38 9.50 4.55
C ASP A 17 -20.81 10.40 3.44
N LEU A 18 -20.08 9.83 2.47
CA LEU A 18 -19.53 10.58 1.35
C LEU A 18 -20.68 11.06 0.45
N PRO A 19 -20.67 12.35 0.04
CA PRO A 19 -21.68 12.82 -0.87
C PRO A 19 -21.53 12.12 -2.22
N PRO A 20 -22.66 11.82 -2.89
CA PRO A 20 -22.60 11.28 -4.23
C PRO A 20 -21.89 12.29 -5.15
N PRO A 21 -21.14 11.81 -6.15
CA PRO A 21 -20.52 12.70 -7.12
C PRO A 21 -21.61 13.53 -7.83
N PRO A 22 -21.39 14.85 -8.02
CA PRO A 22 -22.40 15.71 -8.64
C PRO A 22 -22.65 15.34 -10.10
N ASP A 23 -21.62 14.83 -10.80
CA ASP A 23 -21.67 14.31 -12.16
C ASP A 23 -20.48 13.37 -12.42
N ASN A 24 -20.45 12.76 -13.61
CA ASN A 24 -19.34 11.90 -14.03
C ASN A 24 -18.03 12.69 -14.23
N ALA A 25 -18.11 13.97 -14.58
CA ALA A 25 -16.92 14.80 -14.82
C ALA A 25 -16.14 15.01 -13.51
N ALA A 26 -16.84 15.20 -12.39
CA ALA A 26 -16.24 15.31 -11.06
C ALA A 26 -15.54 14.01 -10.61
N VAL A 27 -16.08 12.84 -10.99
CA VAL A 27 -15.41 11.55 -10.73
C VAL A 27 -14.11 11.46 -11.52
N VAL A 28 -14.15 11.76 -12.82
CA VAL A 28 -12.96 11.74 -13.69
C VAL A 28 -11.91 12.75 -13.22
N GLU A 29 -12.31 13.95 -12.80
CA GLU A 29 -11.40 14.96 -12.27
C GLU A 29 -10.76 14.51 -10.94
N ALA A 30 -11.55 13.98 -10.00
CA ALA A 30 -11.05 13.46 -8.74
C ALA A 30 -10.08 12.28 -8.95
N ASP A 31 -10.40 11.39 -9.88
CA ASP A 31 -9.57 10.26 -10.28
C ASP A 31 -8.26 10.70 -10.95
N TYR A 32 -8.30 11.75 -11.79
CA TYR A 32 -7.10 12.36 -12.35
C TYR A 32 -6.22 12.99 -11.26
N LYS A 33 -6.81 13.81 -10.37
CA LYS A 33 -6.11 14.46 -9.25
C LYS A 33 -5.52 13.45 -8.28
N ALA A 34 -6.21 12.33 -8.03
CA ALA A 34 -5.69 11.27 -7.19
C ALA A 34 -4.33 10.73 -7.69
N ARG A 35 -4.04 10.83 -8.99
CA ARG A 35 -2.80 10.37 -9.62
C ARG A 35 -1.79 11.48 -9.92
N HIS A 36 -2.24 12.74 -9.97
CA HIS A 36 -1.42 13.84 -10.46
C HIS A 36 -1.42 15.01 -9.49
N TRP A 37 -0.24 15.34 -8.97
CA TRP A 37 -0.07 16.48 -8.10
C TRP A 37 1.33 17.06 -8.16
N VAL A 38 1.42 18.38 -8.28
CA VAL A 38 2.67 19.14 -8.25
C VAL A 38 2.53 20.31 -7.29
N SER A 39 3.53 20.51 -6.44
CA SER A 39 3.48 21.58 -5.45
C SER A 39 3.50 22.95 -6.14
N PRO A 40 2.58 23.87 -5.78
CA PRO A 40 2.62 25.24 -6.31
C PRO A 40 3.83 26.02 -5.78
N LEU A 41 4.44 25.56 -4.68
CA LEU A 41 5.62 26.17 -4.09
C LEU A 41 6.83 26.03 -5.03
N LYS A 42 7.52 27.13 -5.28
CA LYS A 42 8.76 27.16 -6.07
C LYS A 42 9.98 26.87 -5.18
N GLY A 43 11.03 26.31 -5.77
CA GLY A 43 12.28 25.99 -5.08
C GLY A 43 12.34 24.58 -4.48
N PRO A 44 13.40 24.24 -3.73
CA PRO A 44 13.61 22.90 -3.21
C PRO A 44 12.65 22.57 -2.04
N LEU A 45 12.15 21.33 -2.00
CA LEU A 45 11.40 20.79 -0.87
C LEU A 45 12.35 20.06 0.09
N LYS A 46 13.17 20.81 0.81
CA LYS A 46 14.16 20.23 1.74
C LYS A 46 13.45 19.59 2.95
N PRO A 47 13.78 18.33 3.31
CA PRO A 47 13.25 17.69 4.51
C PRO A 47 13.33 18.55 5.78
N GLY A 48 12.22 18.67 6.49
CA GLY A 48 12.09 19.48 7.71
C GLY A 48 11.81 20.96 7.48
N SER A 49 11.84 21.46 6.23
CA SER A 49 11.40 22.83 5.93
C SER A 49 9.88 22.94 5.95
N ASP A 50 9.37 24.15 6.20
CA ASP A 50 7.93 24.45 6.13
C ASP A 50 7.37 24.20 4.72
N ALA A 51 8.14 24.52 3.68
CA ALA A 51 7.75 24.25 2.30
C ALA A 51 7.57 22.75 2.02
N HIS A 52 8.49 21.91 2.51
CA HIS A 52 8.34 20.45 2.41
C HIS A 52 7.13 19.96 3.18
N LYS A 53 6.97 20.36 4.45
CA LYS A 53 5.82 19.99 5.29
C LYS A 53 4.48 20.32 4.63
N LYS A 54 4.33 21.56 4.15
CA LYS A 54 3.13 22.03 3.45
C LYS A 54 2.89 21.27 2.16
N ALA A 55 3.95 20.95 1.41
CA ALA A 55 3.83 20.15 0.20
C ALA A 55 3.33 18.72 0.49
N ILE A 56 3.82 18.07 1.55
CA ILE A 56 3.32 16.74 1.98
C ILE A 56 1.82 16.80 2.27
N ALA A 57 1.42 17.72 3.14
CA ALA A 57 0.03 17.82 3.58
C ALA A 57 -0.91 18.24 2.44
N ALA A 58 -0.49 19.19 1.61
CA ALA A 58 -1.26 19.60 0.44
C ALA A 58 -1.38 18.48 -0.59
N MET A 59 -0.29 17.75 -0.88
CA MET A 59 -0.32 16.58 -1.75
C MET A 59 -1.37 15.60 -1.27
N PHE A 60 -1.27 15.15 -0.01
CA PHE A 60 -2.15 14.11 0.48
C PHE A 60 -3.63 14.55 0.52
N ARG A 61 -3.88 15.80 0.93
CA ARG A 61 -5.24 16.39 1.01
C ARG A 61 -5.88 16.64 -0.35
N GLU A 62 -5.14 17.18 -1.32
CA GLU A 62 -5.69 17.61 -2.62
C GLU A 62 -5.89 16.44 -3.60
N THR A 63 -5.20 15.35 -3.33
CA THR A 63 -5.23 14.09 -4.08
C THR A 63 -6.21 13.08 -3.45
N PHE A 64 -6.86 13.43 -2.34
CA PHE A 64 -7.90 12.61 -1.71
C PHE A 64 -9.11 12.45 -2.63
N ASN A 65 -9.52 11.21 -2.90
CA ASN A 65 -10.66 10.90 -3.76
C ASN A 65 -11.88 10.45 -2.90
N PRO A 66 -12.94 11.25 -2.80
CA PRO A 66 -14.11 10.91 -2.00
C PRO A 66 -15.07 9.92 -2.70
N TYR A 67 -14.85 9.54 -3.97
CA TYR A 67 -15.84 8.77 -4.74
C TYR A 67 -15.41 7.33 -5.00
N ARG A 68 -14.18 7.11 -5.44
CA ARG A 68 -13.63 5.75 -5.64
C ARG A 68 -12.83 5.36 -4.41
N PRO A 69 -12.81 4.07 -4.00
CA PRO A 69 -13.58 2.93 -4.52
C PRO A 69 -14.89 2.67 -3.73
N SER A 70 -15.55 3.71 -3.20
CA SER A 70 -16.76 3.53 -2.35
C SER A 70 -17.99 2.97 -3.07
N VAL A 71 -18.10 3.21 -4.38
CA VAL A 71 -19.16 2.70 -5.25
C VAL A 71 -18.56 1.72 -6.25
N ILE A 72 -18.75 0.43 -6.00
CA ILE A 72 -18.27 -0.67 -6.84
C ILE A 72 -19.48 -1.49 -7.29
N ASP A 73 -19.66 -1.57 -8.60
CA ASP A 73 -20.54 -2.55 -9.22
C ASP A 73 -19.75 -3.86 -9.40
N TRP A 74 -19.84 -4.75 -8.41
CA TRP A 74 -19.11 -6.03 -8.44
C TRP A 74 -19.52 -6.85 -9.68
N PRO A 75 -18.57 -7.20 -10.57
CA PRO A 75 -18.89 -7.94 -11.78
C PRO A 75 -19.36 -9.36 -11.46
N LYS A 76 -20.29 -9.88 -12.27
CA LYS A 76 -20.65 -11.30 -12.20
C LYS A 76 -19.52 -12.12 -12.82
N LEU A 77 -18.91 -12.99 -12.02
CA LEU A 77 -17.80 -13.84 -12.44
C LEU A 77 -18.32 -15.16 -13.01
N ASP A 78 -17.64 -15.68 -14.03
CA ASP A 78 -17.86 -17.06 -14.49
C ASP A 78 -17.39 -18.06 -13.41
N PRO A 79 -17.83 -19.34 -13.46
CA PRO A 79 -17.53 -20.31 -12.42
C PRO A 79 -16.04 -20.55 -12.18
N GLU A 80 -15.20 -20.44 -13.22
CA GLU A 80 -13.76 -20.67 -13.10
C GLU A 80 -13.10 -19.50 -12.39
N THR A 81 -13.42 -18.27 -12.80
CA THR A 81 -12.91 -17.05 -12.15
C THR A 81 -13.41 -16.92 -10.71
N LEU A 82 -14.69 -17.25 -10.45
CA LEU A 82 -15.24 -17.27 -9.09
C LEU A 82 -14.51 -18.29 -8.21
N HIS A 83 -14.21 -19.47 -8.74
CA HIS A 83 -13.42 -20.46 -8.02
C HIS A 83 -12.00 -19.97 -7.74
N ARG A 84 -11.34 -19.34 -8.72
CA ARG A 84 -10.00 -18.74 -8.54
C ARG A 84 -10.00 -17.71 -7.41
N ILE A 85 -10.89 -16.72 -7.46
CA ILE A 85 -10.91 -15.64 -6.45
C ILE A 85 -11.25 -16.16 -5.06
N THR A 86 -12.25 -17.05 -4.93
CA THR A 86 -12.69 -17.58 -3.63
C THR A 86 -11.69 -18.56 -3.00
N SER A 87 -10.79 -19.14 -3.79
CA SER A 87 -9.78 -20.09 -3.30
C SER A 87 -8.47 -19.43 -2.86
N LEU A 88 -8.30 -18.12 -3.08
CA LEU A 88 -7.10 -17.42 -2.64
C LEU A 88 -7.04 -17.35 -1.10
N PRO A 89 -6.00 -17.89 -0.44
CA PRO A 89 -5.86 -17.90 1.02
C PRO A 89 -5.37 -16.55 1.57
N ILE A 90 -5.81 -15.44 0.97
CA ILE A 90 -5.34 -14.09 1.29
C ILE A 90 -6.39 -13.23 1.95
N TRP A 91 -7.69 -13.53 1.77
CA TRP A 91 -8.75 -12.57 2.10
C TRP A 91 -8.84 -12.26 3.59
N ASP A 92 -8.73 -13.28 4.45
CA ASP A 92 -8.65 -13.10 5.90
C ASP A 92 -7.49 -12.19 6.29
N ILE A 93 -6.31 -12.45 5.71
CA ILE A 93 -5.09 -11.68 5.98
C ILE A 93 -5.26 -10.24 5.48
N ALA A 94 -5.85 -10.05 4.30
CA ALA A 94 -6.05 -8.75 3.68
C ALA A 94 -6.97 -7.88 4.55
N VAL A 95 -8.19 -8.36 4.85
CA VAL A 95 -9.17 -7.62 5.66
C VAL A 95 -8.61 -7.29 7.05
N GLN A 96 -7.91 -8.24 7.68
CA GLN A 96 -7.31 -8.03 9.00
C GLN A 96 -6.14 -7.03 8.96
N THR A 97 -5.31 -7.09 7.92
CA THR A 97 -4.21 -6.14 7.71
C THR A 97 -4.74 -4.73 7.60
N GLU A 98 -5.73 -4.49 6.72
CA GLU A 98 -6.38 -3.18 6.56
C GLU A 98 -7.00 -2.68 7.87
N GLY A 99 -7.67 -3.58 8.60
CA GLY A 99 -8.28 -3.24 9.87
C GLY A 99 -7.29 -2.89 10.98
N LYS A 100 -6.07 -3.46 10.95
CA LYS A 100 -4.97 -3.05 11.84
C LYS A 100 -4.31 -1.78 11.35
N ALA A 101 -4.12 -1.61 10.04
CA ALA A 101 -3.51 -0.43 9.44
C ALA A 101 -4.28 0.84 9.81
N ARG A 102 -5.60 0.88 9.55
CA ARG A 102 -6.47 2.01 9.94
C ARG A 102 -6.33 2.39 11.43
N LEU A 103 -6.25 1.39 12.32
CA LEU A 103 -6.17 1.60 13.76
C LEU A 103 -4.83 2.21 14.15
N ARG A 104 -3.74 1.69 13.58
CA ARG A 104 -2.38 2.16 13.84
C ARG A 104 -2.16 3.56 13.30
N MET A 105 -2.64 3.85 12.08
CA MET A 105 -2.61 5.19 11.49
C MET A 105 -3.41 6.19 12.34
N ALA A 106 -4.64 5.84 12.74
CA ALA A 106 -5.48 6.69 13.58
C ALA A 106 -4.88 6.93 14.97
N ALA A 107 -4.30 5.89 15.59
CA ALA A 107 -3.61 6.01 16.86
C ALA A 107 -2.41 6.96 16.76
N TYR A 108 -1.61 6.83 15.70
CA TYR A 108 -0.47 7.70 15.49
C TYR A 108 -0.88 9.14 15.22
N ALA A 109 -1.91 9.38 14.40
CA ALA A 109 -2.46 10.70 14.15
C ALA A 109 -2.86 11.45 15.44
N ARG A 110 -3.32 10.75 16.48
CA ARG A 110 -3.65 11.36 17.78
C ARG A 110 -2.43 11.90 18.53
N LEU A 111 -1.25 11.33 18.31
CA LEU A 111 0.00 11.79 18.93
C LEU A 111 0.62 12.97 18.20
N VAL A 112 0.28 13.16 16.92
CA VAL A 112 0.81 14.25 16.11
C VAL A 112 0.21 15.59 16.56
N THR A 113 1.09 16.56 16.81
CA THR A 113 0.72 17.91 17.27
C THR A 113 0.71 18.93 16.14
N ASP A 114 1.50 18.73 15.09
CA ASP A 114 1.47 19.59 13.90
C ASP A 114 0.16 19.35 13.14
N PRO A 115 -0.67 20.39 12.93
CA PRO A 115 -2.01 20.21 12.38
C PRO A 115 -2.00 19.71 10.93
N ASP A 116 -1.01 20.11 10.13
CA ASP A 116 -0.94 19.72 8.71
C ASP A 116 -0.60 18.23 8.58
N ILE A 117 0.35 17.76 9.38
CA ILE A 117 0.74 16.35 9.40
C ILE A 117 -0.34 15.48 10.05
N LYS A 118 -1.02 15.99 11.09
CA LYS A 118 -2.14 15.31 11.72
C LYS A 118 -3.29 15.09 10.73
N ASP A 119 -3.67 16.11 9.95
CA ASP A 119 -4.70 15.99 8.92
C ASP A 119 -4.31 14.94 7.87
N ALA A 120 -3.09 15.00 7.35
CA ALA A 120 -2.60 14.04 6.35
C ALA A 120 -2.66 12.59 6.85
N ILE A 121 -2.16 12.31 8.06
CA ILE A 121 -2.17 10.95 8.62
C ILE A 121 -3.58 10.50 9.02
N SER A 122 -4.45 11.43 9.45
CA SER A 122 -5.86 11.11 9.73
C SER A 122 -6.60 10.72 8.44
N ARG A 123 -6.30 11.40 7.32
CA ARG A 123 -6.81 11.02 6.00
C ARG A 123 -6.29 9.66 5.58
N ASN A 124 -5.02 9.36 5.87
CA ASN A 124 -4.47 8.04 5.60
C ASN A 124 -5.27 6.96 6.33
N ALA A 125 -5.43 7.11 7.65
CA ALA A 125 -6.23 6.21 8.47
C ALA A 125 -7.67 6.00 7.97
N TRP A 126 -8.26 7.03 7.36
CA TRP A 126 -9.57 6.94 6.76
C TRP A 126 -9.56 6.17 5.44
N GLU A 127 -8.56 6.39 4.58
CA GLU A 127 -8.41 5.65 3.32
C GLU A 127 -8.22 4.15 3.57
N GLU A 128 -7.39 3.79 4.57
CA GLU A 128 -7.19 2.43 5.08
C GLU A 128 -8.50 1.79 5.59
N ASN A 129 -9.31 2.56 6.33
CA ASN A 129 -10.62 2.07 6.78
C ASN A 129 -11.52 1.76 5.58
N ARG A 130 -11.47 2.59 4.54
CA ARG A 130 -12.24 2.35 3.31
C ARG A 130 -11.70 1.15 2.53
N HIS A 131 -10.40 0.87 2.53
CA HIS A 131 -9.83 -0.35 1.94
C HIS A 131 -10.39 -1.60 2.62
N LYS A 132 -10.42 -1.62 3.97
CA LYS A 132 -11.09 -2.68 4.72
C LYS A 132 -12.55 -2.86 4.29
N GLU A 133 -13.32 -1.78 4.19
CA GLU A 133 -14.72 -1.85 3.79
C GLU A 133 -14.90 -2.38 2.36
N VAL A 134 -14.03 -1.96 1.43
CA VAL A 134 -14.03 -2.45 0.04
C VAL A 134 -13.75 -3.95 -0.01
N LEU A 135 -12.74 -4.43 0.72
CA LEU A 135 -12.44 -5.86 0.81
C LEU A 135 -13.56 -6.65 1.49
N SER A 136 -14.17 -6.09 2.54
CA SER A 136 -15.30 -6.72 3.23
C SER A 136 -16.51 -6.87 2.29
N LYS A 137 -16.79 -5.84 1.47
CA LYS A 137 -17.83 -5.88 0.44
C LYS A 137 -17.50 -6.86 -0.69
N LEU A 138 -16.23 -7.02 -1.07
CA LEU A 138 -15.81 -8.06 -2.05
C LEU A 138 -16.14 -9.45 -1.52
N VAL A 139 -15.73 -9.72 -0.28
CA VAL A 139 -15.93 -11.00 0.39
C VAL A 139 -17.41 -11.33 0.46
N GLU A 140 -18.25 -10.36 0.83
CA GLU A 140 -19.71 -10.51 0.84
C GLU A 140 -20.26 -10.77 -0.56
N ALA A 141 -19.84 -9.99 -1.57
CA ALA A 141 -20.35 -10.08 -2.93
C ALA A 141 -20.09 -11.46 -3.58
N TYR A 142 -18.99 -12.11 -3.24
CA TYR A 142 -18.61 -13.42 -3.79
C TYR A 142 -18.77 -14.59 -2.82
N ASP A 143 -19.42 -14.39 -1.67
CA ASP A 143 -19.62 -15.39 -0.59
C ASP A 143 -18.32 -16.10 -0.17
N ILE A 144 -17.23 -15.34 -0.07
CA ILE A 144 -15.94 -15.86 0.39
C ILE A 144 -16.03 -16.18 1.88
N LYS A 145 -15.63 -17.40 2.26
CA LYS A 145 -15.64 -17.82 3.67
C LYS A 145 -14.45 -17.20 4.39
N MET A 146 -14.76 -16.48 5.47
CA MET A 146 -13.77 -15.80 6.30
C MET A 146 -13.64 -16.45 7.66
N ALA A 147 -12.42 -16.49 8.18
CA ALA A 147 -12.18 -16.70 9.60
C ALA A 147 -12.74 -15.53 10.43
N PRO A 148 -13.10 -15.76 11.70
CA PRO A 148 -13.52 -14.68 12.58
C PRO A 148 -12.44 -13.60 12.71
N GLU A 149 -12.85 -12.35 12.55
CA GLU A 149 -11.95 -11.20 12.69
C GLU A 149 -11.48 -11.06 14.15
N PRO A 150 -10.16 -11.00 14.41
CA PRO A 150 -9.65 -10.77 15.75
C PRO A 150 -10.02 -9.36 16.25
N PRO A 151 -10.08 -9.16 17.58
CA PRO A 151 -10.35 -7.84 18.13
C PRO A 151 -9.25 -6.85 17.76
N TYR A 152 -9.66 -5.68 17.28
CA TYR A 152 -8.77 -4.56 16.97
C TYR A 152 -8.31 -3.86 18.25
N VAL A 153 -7.15 -4.27 18.75
CA VAL A 153 -6.55 -3.70 19.97
C VAL A 153 -5.54 -2.63 19.61
N GLU A 154 -5.70 -1.45 20.21
CA GLU A 154 -4.76 -0.34 20.02
C GLU A 154 -3.35 -0.73 20.50
N PRO A 155 -2.30 -0.49 19.71
CA PRO A 155 -0.93 -0.86 20.07
C PRO A 155 -0.44 -0.05 21.27
N LYS A 156 0.33 -0.72 22.15
CA LYS A 156 0.97 -0.06 23.32
C LYS A 156 2.02 0.98 22.90
N ASP A 157 2.86 0.64 21.93
CA ASP A 157 3.80 1.59 21.29
C ASP A 157 3.26 1.97 19.91
N VAL A 158 2.56 3.10 19.89
CA VAL A 158 1.89 3.64 18.70
C VAL A 158 2.91 4.08 17.63
N GLU A 159 4.05 4.66 18.01
CA GLU A 159 5.09 5.08 17.05
C GLU A 159 5.76 3.85 16.42
N TRP A 160 6.04 2.81 17.22
CA TRP A 160 6.51 1.53 16.70
C TRP A 160 5.52 0.93 15.69
N ALA A 161 4.25 0.85 16.06
CA ALA A 161 3.22 0.25 15.21
C ALA A 161 3.04 1.02 13.89
N TYR A 162 3.11 2.35 13.92
CA TYR A 162 3.07 3.19 12.73
C TYR A 162 4.29 2.95 11.82
N LEU A 163 5.50 2.84 12.39
CA LEU A 163 6.71 2.51 11.63
C LEU A 163 6.63 1.12 11.00
N VAL A 164 6.19 0.10 11.75
CA VAL A 164 6.01 -1.27 11.23
C VAL A 164 5.07 -1.26 10.04
N THR A 165 3.94 -0.57 10.17
CA THR A 165 2.90 -0.52 9.14
C THR A 165 3.41 0.20 7.90
N GLY A 166 3.91 1.43 8.01
CA GLY A 166 4.38 2.19 6.85
C GLY A 166 5.61 1.58 6.14
N PHE A 167 6.53 0.94 6.87
CA PHE A 167 7.61 0.17 6.22
C PHE A 167 7.11 -1.11 5.57
N SER A 168 6.10 -1.79 6.14
CA SER A 168 5.50 -2.96 5.49
C SER A 168 4.79 -2.55 4.21
N GLU A 169 3.92 -1.52 4.24
CA GLU A 169 3.25 -0.97 3.06
C GLU A 169 4.25 -0.60 1.96
N CYS A 170 5.39 0.02 2.29
CA CYS A 170 6.42 0.33 1.30
C CYS A 170 6.97 -0.92 0.58
N VAL A 171 7.05 -2.05 1.26
CA VAL A 171 7.49 -3.32 0.66
C VAL A 171 6.33 -4.00 -0.06
N ASP A 172 5.16 -4.05 0.59
CA ASP A 172 4.00 -4.80 0.12
C ASP A 172 3.38 -4.13 -1.11
N SER A 173 3.24 -2.80 -1.12
CA SER A 173 2.84 -2.00 -2.27
C SER A 173 3.76 -2.23 -3.48
N PHE A 174 5.08 -2.17 -3.27
CA PHE A 174 6.06 -2.31 -4.36
C PHE A 174 5.85 -3.60 -5.16
N PHE A 175 5.65 -4.72 -4.45
CA PHE A 175 5.39 -5.99 -5.11
C PHE A 175 3.93 -6.15 -5.55
N ALA A 176 2.97 -5.60 -4.80
CA ALA A 176 1.55 -5.62 -5.18
C ALA A 176 1.35 -4.93 -6.54
N PHE A 177 2.05 -3.82 -6.80
CA PHE A 177 2.02 -3.12 -8.09
C PHE A 177 2.43 -4.03 -9.25
N GLY A 178 3.52 -4.79 -9.09
CA GLY A 178 3.96 -5.74 -10.11
C GLY A 178 3.04 -6.96 -10.25
N LEU A 179 2.52 -7.50 -9.15
CA LEU A 179 1.57 -8.62 -9.18
C LEU A 179 0.24 -8.22 -9.84
N PHE A 180 -0.21 -7.01 -9.57
CA PHE A 180 -1.44 -6.47 -10.13
C PHE A 180 -1.35 -6.31 -11.65
N GLU A 181 -0.26 -5.69 -12.13
CA GLU A 181 0.02 -5.59 -13.56
C GLU A 181 0.18 -6.97 -14.22
N LEU A 182 0.81 -7.93 -13.52
CA LEU A 182 0.93 -9.30 -14.00
C LEU A 182 -0.43 -9.99 -14.15
N ALA A 183 -1.32 -9.84 -13.16
CA ALA A 183 -2.67 -10.36 -13.21
C ALA A 183 -3.46 -9.75 -14.39
N GLN A 184 -3.26 -8.46 -14.66
CA GLN A 184 -3.88 -7.78 -15.81
C GLN A 184 -3.35 -8.30 -17.15
N ARG A 185 -2.03 -8.37 -17.32
CA ARG A 185 -1.40 -8.85 -18.58
C ARG A 185 -1.72 -10.30 -18.92
N SER A 186 -1.89 -11.13 -17.91
CA SER A 186 -2.19 -12.56 -18.07
C SER A 186 -3.67 -12.87 -18.30
N GLY A 187 -4.57 -11.91 -18.05
CA GLY A 187 -6.00 -12.17 -18.03
C GLY A 187 -6.42 -13.12 -16.89
N PHE A 188 -5.63 -13.14 -15.80
CA PHE A 188 -5.91 -14.00 -14.65
C PHE A 188 -7.22 -13.62 -13.96
N PHE A 189 -7.58 -12.34 -14.01
CA PHE A 189 -8.89 -11.82 -13.62
C PHE A 189 -9.50 -10.97 -14.74
N PRO A 190 -10.83 -10.88 -14.83
CA PRO A 190 -11.49 -10.03 -15.81
C PRO A 190 -11.14 -8.55 -15.56
N PRO A 191 -10.98 -7.73 -16.62
CA PRO A 191 -10.63 -6.32 -16.48
C PRO A 191 -11.55 -5.55 -15.53
N GLU A 192 -12.85 -5.86 -15.52
CA GLU A 192 -13.83 -5.19 -14.66
C GLU A 192 -13.54 -5.41 -13.16
N LEU A 193 -13.02 -6.58 -12.80
CA LEU A 193 -12.61 -6.87 -11.43
C LEU A 193 -11.29 -6.17 -11.09
N ILE A 194 -10.35 -6.12 -12.03
CA ILE A 194 -9.07 -5.43 -11.83
C ILE A 194 -9.29 -3.92 -11.68
N ASP A 195 -10.04 -3.31 -12.60
CA ASP A 195 -10.31 -1.87 -12.62
C ASP A 195 -10.99 -1.36 -11.32
N THR A 196 -11.68 -2.25 -10.62
CA THR A 196 -12.27 -1.99 -9.30
C THR A 196 -11.21 -1.71 -8.23
N PHE A 197 -10.05 -2.37 -8.32
CA PHE A 197 -8.95 -2.27 -7.36
C PHE A 197 -7.87 -1.26 -7.74
N GLU A 198 -7.83 -0.79 -8.98
CA GLU A 198 -6.83 0.22 -9.40
C GLU A 198 -6.87 1.50 -8.54
N PRO A 199 -8.03 2.04 -8.11
CA PRO A 199 -8.07 3.15 -7.16
C PRO A 199 -7.42 2.82 -5.80
N VAL A 200 -7.59 1.58 -5.30
CA VAL A 200 -6.95 1.12 -4.05
C VAL A 200 -5.43 1.13 -4.24
N MET A 201 -4.93 0.51 -5.32
CA MET A 201 -3.49 0.49 -5.62
C MET A 201 -2.88 1.89 -5.74
N GLN A 202 -3.66 2.85 -6.25
CA GLN A 202 -3.21 4.23 -6.33
C GLN A 202 -3.17 4.94 -4.97
N GLU A 203 -4.07 4.59 -4.05
CA GLU A 203 -4.09 5.12 -2.69
C GLU A 203 -2.93 4.56 -1.88
N GLU A 204 -2.65 3.26 -1.99
CA GLU A 204 -1.44 2.65 -1.45
C GLU A 204 -0.17 3.43 -1.86
N CYS A 205 -0.07 3.81 -3.14
CA CYS A 205 1.02 4.65 -3.63
C CYS A 205 1.10 6.01 -2.92
N ARG A 206 -0.04 6.66 -2.62
CA ARG A 206 -0.08 7.90 -1.84
C ARG A 206 0.34 7.68 -0.39
N HIS A 207 -0.05 6.55 0.21
CA HIS A 207 0.26 6.21 1.61
C HIS A 207 1.76 6.08 1.80
N ILE A 208 2.42 5.31 0.95
CA ILE A 208 3.88 5.15 0.99
C ILE A 208 4.63 6.44 0.60
N LEU A 209 4.04 7.29 -0.26
CA LEU A 209 4.58 8.62 -0.55
C LEU A 209 4.51 9.54 0.68
N LEU A 210 3.38 9.54 1.38
CA LEU A 210 3.18 10.24 2.64
C LEU A 210 4.18 9.74 3.68
N PHE A 211 4.28 8.42 3.88
CA PHE A 211 5.15 7.83 4.88
C PHE A 211 6.62 8.16 4.63
N ALA A 212 7.11 8.03 3.39
CA ALA A 212 8.50 8.34 3.04
C ALA A 212 8.86 9.81 3.34
N ASN A 213 7.95 10.74 3.00
CA ASN A 213 8.18 12.15 3.26
C ASN A 213 7.98 12.54 4.72
N TRP A 214 6.97 11.97 5.39
CA TRP A 214 6.78 12.13 6.83
C TRP A 214 8.01 11.66 7.60
N LEU A 215 8.56 10.49 7.27
CA LEU A 215 9.72 9.93 7.96
C LEU A 215 10.94 10.85 7.82
N ALA A 216 11.17 11.42 6.64
CA ALA A 216 12.24 12.37 6.41
C ALA A 216 12.02 13.71 7.13
N TRP A 217 10.79 14.23 7.11
CA TRP A 217 10.42 15.42 7.86
C TRP A 217 10.59 15.20 9.36
N TYR A 218 10.08 14.09 9.90
CA TYR A 218 10.12 13.74 11.31
C TYR A 218 11.56 13.60 11.81
N ARG A 219 12.43 12.91 11.06
CA ARG A 219 13.88 12.85 11.33
C ARG A 219 14.55 14.23 11.36
N ALA A 220 14.11 15.15 10.50
CA ALA A 220 14.72 16.47 10.36
C ALA A 220 14.29 17.45 11.45
N VAL A 221 13.03 17.38 11.91
CA VAL A 221 12.49 18.27 12.96
C VAL A 221 12.69 17.71 14.37
N MET A 222 13.00 16.42 14.50
CA MET A 222 13.24 15.76 15.79
C MET A 222 14.48 16.36 16.49
N PRO A 223 14.42 16.57 17.83
CA PRO A 223 15.59 16.96 18.60
C PRO A 223 16.74 15.98 18.40
N TRP A 224 17.95 16.50 18.16
CA TRP A 224 19.11 15.70 17.77
C TRP A 224 19.45 14.57 18.76
N TRP A 225 19.14 14.74 20.05
CA TRP A 225 19.38 13.75 21.10
C TRP A 225 18.37 12.57 21.08
N ARG A 226 17.17 12.75 20.53
CA ARG A 226 16.20 11.67 20.32
C ARG A 226 16.53 10.82 19.10
N ARG A 227 17.23 11.42 18.13
CA ARG A 227 17.50 10.80 16.83
C ARG A 227 18.23 9.46 16.92
N PRO A 228 19.26 9.24 17.75
CA PRO A 228 19.88 7.92 17.89
C PRO A 228 18.90 6.83 18.32
N PHE A 229 18.01 7.12 19.27
CA PHE A 229 16.98 6.18 19.72
C PHE A 229 15.94 5.89 18.65
N PHE A 230 15.53 6.93 17.91
CA PHE A 230 14.61 6.77 16.79
C PHE A 230 15.22 5.91 15.67
N GLU A 231 16.48 6.12 15.30
CA GLU A 231 17.12 5.28 14.28
C GLU A 231 17.31 3.84 14.76
N MET A 232 17.64 3.60 16.04
CA MET A 232 17.63 2.24 16.60
C MET A 232 16.24 1.59 16.50
N LYS A 233 15.16 2.35 16.76
CA LYS A 233 13.79 1.88 16.58
C LYS A 233 13.53 1.50 15.12
N VAL A 234 13.93 2.35 14.16
CA VAL A 234 13.81 2.05 12.72
C VAL A 234 14.55 0.76 12.35
N TRP A 235 15.78 0.56 12.82
CA TRP A 235 16.52 -0.68 12.59
C TRP A 235 15.85 -1.90 13.21
N ALA A 236 15.32 -1.76 14.43
CA ALA A 236 14.58 -2.82 15.09
C ALA A 236 13.29 -3.18 14.34
N VAL A 237 12.59 -2.20 13.77
CA VAL A 237 11.43 -2.43 12.89
C VAL A 237 11.84 -3.20 11.65
N TRP A 238 12.92 -2.82 10.97
CA TRP A 238 13.42 -3.58 9.81
C TRP A 238 13.82 -5.01 10.16
N ALA A 239 14.50 -5.20 11.29
CA ALA A 239 14.87 -6.54 11.77
C ALA A 239 13.62 -7.38 12.08
N PHE A 240 12.60 -6.78 12.70
CA PHE A 240 11.31 -7.40 12.96
C PHE A 240 10.61 -7.80 11.65
N LEU A 241 10.51 -6.88 10.68
CA LEU A 241 9.89 -7.17 9.38
C LEU A 241 10.63 -8.27 8.60
N ALA A 242 11.96 -8.30 8.66
CA ALA A 242 12.76 -9.36 8.05
C ALA A 242 12.55 -10.71 8.75
N TYR A 243 12.50 -10.72 10.08
CA TYR A 243 12.21 -11.92 10.87
C TYR A 243 10.82 -12.49 10.52
N GLU A 244 9.79 -11.65 10.51
CA GLU A 244 8.42 -12.05 10.16
C GLU A 244 8.32 -12.61 8.73
N ARG A 245 9.05 -12.01 7.77
CA ARG A 245 9.11 -12.49 6.38
C ARG A 245 9.92 -13.78 6.20
N MET A 246 10.89 -14.06 7.07
CA MET A 246 11.61 -15.34 7.07
C MET A 246 10.84 -16.44 7.82
N SER A 247 10.01 -16.08 8.79
CA SER A 247 9.22 -17.02 9.60
C SER A 247 8.04 -17.67 8.84
N LEU A 248 7.91 -17.39 7.53
CA LEU A 248 7.01 -18.06 6.59
C LEU A 248 7.23 -19.58 6.45
N ALA A 249 8.22 -20.15 7.12
CA ALA A 249 8.36 -21.59 7.32
C ALA A 249 7.73 -22.02 8.67
N SER A 250 6.41 -22.23 8.65
CA SER A 250 5.60 -22.97 9.64
C SER A 250 5.36 -22.31 11.02
N SER A 251 4.13 -21.86 11.24
CA SER A 251 3.47 -21.94 12.55
C SER A 251 2.06 -22.50 12.38
N VAL A 252 1.94 -23.80 12.62
CA VAL A 252 0.67 -24.49 12.87
C VAL A 252 0.53 -24.55 14.39
N ASP A 253 -0.58 -24.07 14.94
CA ASP A 253 -0.82 -24.16 16.37
C ASP A 253 -1.17 -25.60 16.80
N ASP A 254 -1.29 -25.85 18.11
CA ASP A 254 -1.65 -27.17 18.67
C ASP A 254 -3.04 -27.68 18.24
N LYS A 255 -3.82 -26.88 17.49
CA LYS A 255 -5.14 -27.21 16.95
C LYS A 255 -5.16 -27.39 15.43
N GLY A 256 -4.03 -27.22 14.75
CA GLY A 256 -3.95 -27.36 13.29
C GLY A 256 -4.31 -26.09 12.52
N GLU A 257 -4.51 -24.96 13.19
CA GLU A 257 -4.83 -23.68 12.56
C GLU A 257 -3.52 -22.98 12.14
N VAL A 258 -3.46 -22.56 10.88
CA VAL A 258 -2.33 -21.80 10.34
C VAL A 258 -2.54 -20.33 10.66
N HIS A 259 -1.86 -19.81 11.68
CA HIS A 259 -1.80 -18.37 11.90
C HIS A 259 -0.69 -17.77 11.04
N THR A 260 -1.03 -17.29 9.84
CA THR A 260 -0.13 -16.40 9.08
C THR A 260 -0.23 -15.00 9.65
N GLN A 261 0.88 -14.46 10.17
CA GLN A 261 0.94 -13.05 10.58
C GLN A 261 1.00 -12.11 9.37
N ASP A 262 0.29 -10.98 9.52
CA ASP A 262 -0.10 -9.98 8.51
C ASP A 262 1.00 -9.39 7.61
N ASN A 263 2.27 -9.33 8.06
CA ASN A 263 3.33 -8.61 7.33
C ASN A 263 3.83 -9.36 6.06
N ASN A 264 3.11 -10.38 5.62
CA ASN A 264 3.48 -11.33 4.57
C ASN A 264 2.47 -11.37 3.41
N PHE A 265 1.55 -10.41 3.34
CA PHE A 265 0.48 -10.33 2.33
C PHE A 265 0.97 -10.62 0.91
N THR A 266 2.06 -9.96 0.50
CA THR A 266 2.67 -10.15 -0.82
C THR A 266 3.20 -11.56 -1.08
N VAL A 267 3.83 -12.20 -0.08
CA VAL A 267 4.46 -13.51 -0.29
C VAL A 267 3.40 -14.59 -0.51
N THR A 268 2.24 -14.46 0.12
CA THR A 268 1.10 -15.34 -0.12
C THR A 268 0.52 -15.09 -1.51
N GLY A 269 0.21 -13.83 -1.87
CA GLY A 269 -0.35 -13.49 -3.18
C GLY A 269 0.57 -13.83 -4.36
N ALA A 270 1.90 -13.71 -4.19
CA ALA A 270 2.87 -14.05 -5.23
C ALA A 270 2.93 -15.54 -5.56
N LYS A 271 2.65 -16.43 -4.59
CA LYS A 271 2.64 -17.89 -4.82
C LYS A 271 1.48 -18.32 -5.70
N ASP A 272 0.35 -17.63 -5.61
CA ASP A 272 -0.87 -18.00 -6.32
C ASP A 272 -0.87 -17.50 -7.77
N ILE A 273 -0.12 -16.42 -8.04
CA ILE A 273 0.11 -15.86 -9.38
C ILE A 273 1.33 -16.51 -10.07
N ALA A 274 2.12 -17.30 -9.33
CA ALA A 274 3.37 -17.94 -9.80
C ALA A 274 3.18 -18.98 -10.92
N ASP A 275 1.95 -19.40 -11.24
CA ASP A 275 1.67 -20.25 -12.39
C ASP A 275 1.85 -19.53 -13.73
N ILE A 276 1.95 -18.20 -13.71
CA ILE A 276 2.36 -17.41 -14.88
C ILE A 276 3.88 -17.49 -15.01
N GLN A 277 4.37 -17.98 -16.15
CA GLN A 277 5.81 -18.23 -16.43
C GLN A 277 6.68 -16.95 -16.52
N LEU A 278 6.62 -16.04 -15.56
CA LEU A 278 7.63 -15.00 -15.39
C LEU A 278 8.77 -15.51 -14.52
N ASN A 279 9.99 -15.37 -15.02
CA ASN A 279 11.15 -15.60 -14.17
C ASN A 279 11.33 -14.43 -13.19
N LEU A 280 12.01 -14.68 -12.06
CA LEU A 280 12.16 -13.72 -10.99
C LEU A 280 12.77 -12.36 -11.45
N PRO A 281 13.83 -12.31 -12.28
CA PRO A 281 14.32 -11.04 -12.81
C PRO A 281 13.28 -10.21 -13.58
N ASP A 282 12.48 -10.84 -14.43
CA ASP A 282 11.47 -10.14 -15.22
C ASP A 282 10.31 -9.65 -14.33
N PHE A 283 9.96 -10.41 -13.29
CA PHE A 283 9.01 -9.95 -12.26
C PHE A 283 9.54 -8.74 -11.47
N MET A 284 10.85 -8.71 -11.15
CA MET A 284 11.46 -7.55 -10.48
C MET A 284 11.45 -6.31 -11.38
N ASP A 285 11.66 -6.46 -12.69
CA ASP A 285 11.52 -5.33 -13.63
C ASP A 285 10.09 -4.82 -13.68
N LEU A 286 9.10 -5.71 -13.71
CA LEU A 286 7.70 -5.32 -13.68
C LEU A 286 7.35 -4.51 -12.43
N CYS A 287 7.83 -4.93 -11.25
CA CYS A 287 7.64 -4.17 -10.00
C CYS A 287 8.30 -2.79 -10.08
N LEU A 288 9.51 -2.68 -10.65
CA LEU A 288 10.23 -1.41 -10.80
C LEU A 288 9.52 -0.45 -11.76
N GLU A 289 9.06 -0.96 -12.91
CA GLU A 289 8.30 -0.18 -13.91
C GLU A 289 7.01 0.36 -13.32
N GLU A 290 6.27 -0.49 -12.60
CA GLU A 290 4.99 -0.13 -12.02
C GLU A 290 5.10 0.80 -10.81
N ASP A 291 6.17 0.68 -10.01
CA ASP A 291 6.53 1.64 -8.96
C ASP A 291 6.82 3.02 -9.55
N GLU A 292 7.63 3.09 -10.61
CA GLU A 292 7.94 4.34 -11.31
C GLU A 292 6.69 4.95 -11.93
N ARG A 293 5.87 4.14 -12.63
CA ARG A 293 4.62 4.58 -13.28
C ARG A 293 3.67 5.22 -12.28
N ARG A 294 3.47 4.59 -11.12
CA ARG A 294 2.55 5.09 -10.08
C ARG A 294 3.06 6.37 -9.43
N PHE A 295 4.38 6.53 -9.25
CA PHE A 295 4.95 7.77 -8.70
C PHE A 295 5.15 8.91 -9.71
N ALA A 296 5.02 8.64 -11.02
CA ALA A 296 5.34 9.60 -12.08
C ALA A 296 4.46 10.85 -12.06
N GLY A 297 3.21 10.72 -11.61
CA GLY A 297 2.26 11.84 -11.54
C GLY A 297 2.49 12.81 -10.36
N TYR A 298 3.35 12.45 -9.40
CA TYR A 298 3.62 13.28 -8.22
C TYR A 298 4.90 14.10 -8.36
N ASP A 299 4.94 15.27 -7.70
CA ASP A 299 6.09 16.17 -7.66
C ASP A 299 7.42 15.42 -7.46
N ALA A 300 8.32 15.53 -8.44
CA ALA A 300 9.62 14.86 -8.43
C ALA A 300 10.50 15.27 -7.22
N ARG A 301 10.21 16.40 -6.58
CA ARG A 301 10.94 16.88 -5.39
C ARG A 301 10.53 16.16 -4.10
N LEU A 302 9.38 15.49 -4.07
CA LEU A 302 8.99 14.64 -2.94
C LEU A 302 9.82 13.36 -2.91
N LEU A 303 10.08 12.85 -1.72
CA LEU A 303 10.83 11.61 -1.52
C LEU A 303 9.97 10.40 -1.85
N ARG A 304 10.60 9.36 -2.41
CA ARG A 304 9.96 8.07 -2.71
C ARG A 304 10.61 6.96 -1.87
N PRO A 305 9.91 5.87 -1.53
CA PRO A 305 10.51 4.70 -0.93
C PRO A 305 11.65 4.15 -1.81
N THR A 306 12.78 3.77 -1.21
CA THR A 306 13.95 3.30 -1.97
C THR A 306 14.39 1.89 -1.63
N THR A 307 14.01 1.35 -0.47
CA THR A 307 14.53 0.07 0.02
C THR A 307 14.10 -1.10 -0.85
N ALA A 308 12.79 -1.30 -1.08
CA ALA A 308 12.29 -2.38 -1.92
C ALA A 308 12.78 -2.26 -3.38
N PRO A 309 12.72 -1.08 -4.04
CA PRO A 309 13.32 -0.90 -5.37
C PRO A 309 14.83 -1.19 -5.42
N ALA A 310 15.60 -0.83 -4.38
CA ALA A 310 17.04 -1.13 -4.35
C ALA A 310 17.31 -2.64 -4.24
N ILE A 311 16.57 -3.35 -3.38
CA ILE A 311 16.65 -4.80 -3.24
C ILE A 311 16.25 -5.48 -4.56
N ALA A 312 15.15 -5.04 -5.19
CA ALA A 312 14.68 -5.60 -6.46
C ALA A 312 15.71 -5.46 -7.59
N ARG A 313 16.36 -4.29 -7.70
CA ARG A 313 17.47 -4.09 -8.67
C ARG A 313 18.61 -5.07 -8.45
N VAL A 314 19.02 -5.29 -7.19
CA VAL A 314 20.06 -6.27 -6.86
C VAL A 314 19.63 -7.69 -7.24
N ILE A 315 18.41 -8.10 -6.88
CA ILE A 315 17.87 -9.43 -7.23
C ILE A 315 17.86 -9.63 -8.74
N ARG A 316 17.35 -8.65 -9.49
CA ARG A 316 17.30 -8.67 -10.95
C ARG A 316 18.69 -8.80 -11.56
N ASP A 317 19.63 -7.93 -11.16
CA ASP A 317 20.96 -7.86 -11.77
C ASP A 317 21.76 -9.15 -11.51
N VAL A 318 21.69 -9.68 -10.28
CA VAL A 318 22.28 -10.98 -9.92
C VAL A 318 21.63 -12.12 -10.70
N GLY A 319 20.30 -12.14 -10.80
CA GLY A 319 19.56 -13.17 -11.52
C GLY A 319 19.88 -13.18 -13.02
N ARG A 320 19.98 -12.01 -13.66
CA ARG A 320 20.40 -11.88 -15.07
C ARG A 320 21.84 -12.32 -15.29
N GLY A 321 22.75 -11.96 -14.38
CA GLY A 321 24.12 -12.45 -14.40
C GLY A 321 24.20 -13.97 -14.35
N TRP A 322 23.41 -14.60 -13.48
CA TRP A 322 23.32 -16.06 -13.40
C TRP A 322 22.75 -16.70 -14.66
N GLN A 323 21.66 -16.15 -15.21
CA GLN A 323 21.08 -16.61 -16.49
C GLN A 323 22.11 -16.56 -17.63
N PHE A 324 22.87 -15.47 -17.74
CA PHE A 324 23.92 -15.32 -18.74
C PHE A 324 25.03 -16.37 -18.59
N VAL A 325 25.57 -16.54 -17.37
CA VAL A 325 26.64 -17.52 -17.09
C VAL A 325 26.14 -18.95 -17.35
N SER A 326 24.94 -19.30 -16.88
CA SER A 326 24.37 -20.63 -17.09
C SER A 326 24.10 -20.92 -18.58
N GLY A 327 23.71 -19.90 -19.36
CA GLY A 327 23.57 -19.98 -20.81
C GLY A 327 24.89 -20.27 -21.51
N LEU A 328 25.97 -19.57 -21.16
CA LEU A 328 27.32 -19.81 -21.70
C LEU A 328 27.81 -21.23 -21.39
N VAL A 329 27.61 -21.72 -20.16
CA VAL A 329 27.99 -23.08 -19.76
C VAL A 329 27.22 -24.14 -20.56
N ARG A 330 25.91 -23.91 -20.81
CA ARG A 330 25.10 -24.82 -21.64
C ARG A 330 25.51 -24.79 -23.11
N ALA A 331 25.87 -23.63 -23.65
CA ALA A 331 26.33 -23.47 -25.02
C ALA A 331 27.68 -24.17 -25.26
N ASN A 332 28.60 -24.12 -24.29
CA ASN A 332 29.91 -24.78 -24.37
C ASN A 332 29.87 -26.31 -24.10
N ARG A 333 28.71 -26.87 -23.73
CA ARG A 333 28.50 -28.31 -23.53
C ARG A 333 27.78 -28.98 -24.72
N ARG A 334 27.41 -28.19 -25.73
CA ARG A 334 26.95 -28.68 -27.05
C ARG A 334 28.08 -28.54 -28.04
#